data_AF-A0A8T4BNN5-F1
#
_entry.id   AF-A0A8T4BNN5-F1
#
_cell.length_a   1.000
_cell.length_b   1.000
_cell.length_c   1.000
_cell.angle_alpha   90.00
_cell.angle_beta   90.00
_cell.angle_gamma   90.00
#
_symmetry.space_group_name_H-M   'P 1'
#
loop_
_entity.id
_entity.type
_entity.pdbx_description
1 polymer ?
#
loop_
_entity_poly.entity_id
_entity_poly.type
_entity_poly.pdbx_seq_one_letter_code
_entity_poly.pdbx_strand_id
1 'polypeptide(L)'
;MKSKQQIKDIENQHPINKADNDWLDKIYRKSKADRSRTVAQTSLKAFDIFCKSQGMEKHPDLGVKYAYIPKMLEQYKIWYNPKPNHEILVRPDIDSICRSLDLFVGFLDEEHEDIVISINKFTGTETYFKKKSPKTIQLYFSWIKLYLRSVHGIKLASEDVKDLITFPNQIKYQRDALTLKQLKAIMSNASPQRRAL
;
A
#
# COMPACT_ATOMS: atom_id res chain seq x y z
N MET A 1 -0.99 30.60 10.72
CA MET A 1 -1.03 29.85 9.44
C MET A 1 -0.19 28.59 9.60
N LYS A 2 -0.75 27.39 9.40
CA LYS A 2 0.02 26.14 9.47
C LYS A 2 0.89 25.98 8.21
N SER A 3 2.12 25.48 8.36
CA SER A 3 3.07 25.35 7.24
C SER A 3 2.61 24.30 6.22
N LYS A 4 3.07 24.37 4.96
CA LYS A 4 2.77 23.37 3.91
C LYS A 4 3.15 21.93 4.33
N GLN A 5 4.13 21.78 5.23
CA GLN A 5 4.51 20.50 5.82
C GLN A 5 3.45 20.02 6.82
N GLN A 6 3.00 20.91 7.72
CA GLN A 6 1.94 20.61 8.70
C GLN A 6 0.60 20.29 8.03
N ILE A 7 0.32 20.85 6.85
CA ILE A 7 -0.88 20.54 6.06
C ILE A 7 -0.79 19.13 5.47
N LYS A 8 0.38 18.72 4.95
CA LYS A 8 0.62 17.34 4.48
C LYS A 8 0.55 16.31 5.61
N ASP A 9 0.98 16.67 6.82
CA ASP A 9 0.92 15.78 7.98
C ASP A 9 -0.52 15.58 8.48
N ILE A 10 -1.38 16.61 8.36
CA ILE A 10 -2.81 16.55 8.69
C ILE A 10 -3.61 15.78 7.62
N GLU A 11 -3.33 16.01 6.33
CA GLU A 11 -3.96 15.28 5.23
C GLU A 11 -3.52 13.81 5.19
N ASN A 12 -2.38 13.48 5.82
CA ASN A 12 -1.93 12.13 5.95
C ASN A 12 -2.51 11.33 7.12
N GLN A 13 -3.31 11.94 8.01
CA GLN A 13 -3.98 11.21 9.09
C GLN A 13 -5.09 10.30 8.55
N HIS A 14 -4.69 9.09 8.12
CA HIS A 14 -5.57 7.93 8.24
C HIS A 14 -5.97 7.80 9.71
N PRO A 15 -7.19 7.40 10.06
CA PRO A 15 -7.52 7.07 11.44
C PRO A 15 -6.77 5.82 11.85
N ILE A 16 -5.53 6.03 12.27
CA ILE A 16 -4.62 5.00 12.73
C ILE A 16 -5.02 4.73 14.18
N ASN A 17 -5.57 3.55 14.47
CA ASN A 17 -5.83 3.16 15.86
C ASN A 17 -4.51 3.07 16.64
N LYS A 18 -4.56 2.93 17.97
CA LYS A 18 -3.35 2.91 18.80
C LYS A 18 -2.35 1.82 18.35
N ALA A 19 -2.85 0.62 18.03
CA ALA A 19 -2.01 -0.50 17.60
C ALA A 19 -1.28 -0.23 16.27
N ASP A 20 -1.96 0.40 15.31
CA ASP A 20 -1.37 0.78 14.04
C ASP A 20 -0.31 1.89 14.23
N ASN A 21 -0.53 2.85 15.14
CA ASN A 21 0.44 3.90 15.45
C ASN A 21 1.67 3.32 16.14
N ASP A 22 1.47 2.43 17.11
CA ASP A 22 2.56 1.73 17.79
C ASP A 22 3.41 0.91 16.79
N TRP A 23 2.76 0.28 15.81
CA TRP A 23 3.44 -0.44 14.73
C TRP A 23 4.23 0.50 13.81
N LEU A 24 3.64 1.61 13.38
CA LEU A 24 4.30 2.61 12.54
C LEU A 24 5.50 3.27 13.26
N ASP A 25 5.37 3.55 14.55
CA ASP A 25 6.46 4.06 15.37
C ASP A 25 7.55 3.00 15.56
N LYS A 26 7.20 1.72 15.69
CA LYS A 26 8.18 0.63 15.72
C LYS A 26 8.96 0.54 14.40
N ILE A 27 8.31 0.73 13.25
CA ILE A 27 8.98 0.81 11.94
C ILE A 27 9.98 1.96 11.95
N TYR A 28 9.55 3.15 12.36
CA TYR A 28 10.40 4.33 12.44
C TYR A 28 11.62 4.11 13.35
N ARG A 29 11.41 3.56 14.56
CA ARG A 29 12.50 3.29 15.51
C ARG A 29 13.54 2.32 14.93
N LYS A 30 13.09 1.33 14.14
CA LYS A 30 13.98 0.34 13.51
C LYS A 30 14.76 0.91 12.33
N SER A 31 14.12 1.66 11.45
CA SER A 31 14.75 2.16 10.23
C SER A 31 15.42 3.54 10.38
N LYS A 32 15.03 4.29 11.41
CA LYS A 32 15.31 5.73 11.57
C LYS A 32 14.97 6.54 10.31
N ALA A 33 13.98 6.08 9.53
CA ALA A 33 13.63 6.65 8.24
C ALA A 33 12.13 6.96 8.16
N ASP A 34 11.79 8.24 8.09
CA ASP A 34 10.41 8.71 7.91
C ASP A 34 9.75 8.13 6.67
N ARG A 35 10.53 7.97 5.59
CA ARG A 35 10.04 7.40 4.35
C ARG A 35 9.44 6.01 4.53
N SER A 36 10.03 5.15 5.35
CA SER A 36 9.49 3.80 5.61
C SER A 36 8.15 3.87 6.32
N ARG A 37 8.03 4.74 7.33
CA ARG A 37 6.78 4.99 8.05
C ARG A 37 5.70 5.51 7.10
N THR A 38 6.01 6.51 6.28
CA THR A 38 5.06 7.08 5.32
C THR A 38 4.56 6.06 4.30
N VAL A 39 5.47 5.23 3.76
CA VAL A 39 5.08 4.19 2.80
C VAL A 39 4.22 3.11 3.47
N ALA A 40 4.55 2.68 4.68
CA ALA A 40 3.73 1.73 5.43
C ALA A 40 2.32 2.28 5.70
N GLN A 41 2.23 3.54 6.14
CA GLN A 41 0.96 4.24 6.35
C GLN A 41 0.14 4.36 5.06
N THR A 42 0.79 4.66 3.94
CA THR A 42 0.12 4.76 2.63
C THR A 42 -0.35 3.39 2.15
N SER A 43 0.40 2.32 2.45
CA SER A 43 0.00 0.95 2.16
C SER A 43 -1.25 0.57 2.95
N LEU A 44 -1.33 0.92 4.24
CA LEU A 44 -2.54 0.74 5.04
C LEU A 44 -3.73 1.50 4.47
N LYS A 45 -3.57 2.78 4.08
CA LYS A 45 -4.64 3.54 3.43
C LYS A 45 -5.17 2.86 2.16
N ALA A 46 -4.27 2.37 1.31
CA ALA A 46 -4.67 1.69 0.09
C ALA A 46 -5.45 0.40 0.40
N PHE A 47 -5.04 -0.32 1.44
CA PHE A 47 -5.74 -1.52 1.90
C PHE A 47 -7.11 -1.20 2.52
N ASP A 48 -7.26 -0.08 3.23
CA ASP A 48 -8.55 0.38 3.76
C ASP A 48 -9.53 0.76 2.65
N ILE A 49 -9.04 1.45 1.61
CA ILE A 49 -9.84 1.75 0.41
C ILE A 49 -10.29 0.47 -0.28
N PHE A 50 -9.41 -0.53 -0.39
CA PHE A 50 -9.78 -1.85 -0.89
C PHE A 50 -10.85 -2.52 0.00
N CYS A 51 -10.67 -2.52 1.32
CA CYS A 51 -11.68 -3.09 2.23
C CYS A 51 -13.04 -2.42 2.04
N LYS A 52 -13.06 -1.10 1.86
CA LYS A 52 -14.28 -0.36 1.51
C LYS A 52 -14.88 -0.80 0.17
N SER A 53 -14.07 -1.01 -0.88
CA SER A 53 -14.58 -1.44 -2.19
C SER A 53 -15.11 -2.88 -2.17
N GLN A 54 -14.63 -3.72 -1.25
CA GLN A 54 -15.20 -5.05 -0.98
C GLN A 54 -16.52 -5.01 -0.21
N GLY A 55 -17.09 -3.83 0.05
CA GLY A 55 -18.36 -3.68 0.76
C GLY A 55 -18.25 -3.92 2.27
N MET A 56 -17.06 -3.87 2.85
CA MET A 56 -16.89 -4.04 4.30
C MET A 56 -17.63 -2.95 5.06
N GLU A 57 -18.16 -3.31 6.21
CA GLU A 57 -18.80 -2.35 7.10
C GLU A 57 -17.75 -1.49 7.81
N LYS A 58 -18.12 -0.23 8.06
CA LYS A 58 -17.32 0.67 8.87
C LYS A 58 -17.34 0.17 10.31
N HIS A 59 -16.16 -0.07 10.88
CA HIS A 59 -16.06 -0.35 12.30
C HIS A 59 -15.85 0.95 13.08
N PRO A 60 -16.65 1.24 14.12
CA PRO A 60 -16.32 2.28 15.09
C PRO A 60 -15.19 1.74 15.97
N ASP A 61 -13.94 2.10 15.66
CA ASP A 61 -12.81 1.73 16.51
C ASP A 61 -12.57 2.80 17.59
N LEU A 62 -12.07 2.35 18.74
CA LEU A 62 -11.90 3.09 20.00
C LEU A 62 -11.01 4.34 19.86
N GLY A 63 -11.58 5.45 19.37
CA GLY A 63 -11.03 6.80 19.51
C GLY A 63 -10.66 7.56 18.24
N VAL A 64 -10.84 7.03 17.02
CA VAL A 64 -10.66 7.80 15.77
C VAL A 64 -11.65 7.32 14.68
N LYS A 65 -11.93 8.22 13.72
CA LYS A 65 -12.74 8.10 12.50
C LYS A 65 -12.81 6.67 11.92
N TYR A 66 -13.97 6.29 11.41
CA TYR A 66 -14.27 4.97 10.82
C TYR A 66 -13.16 4.41 9.90
N ALA A 67 -12.85 3.12 10.08
CA ALA A 67 -11.98 2.32 9.21
C ALA A 67 -12.67 0.99 8.85
N TYR A 68 -12.28 0.41 7.72
CA TYR A 68 -12.83 -0.83 7.14
C TYR A 68 -11.91 -2.03 7.39
N ILE A 69 -10.59 -1.79 7.51
CA ILE A 69 -9.59 -2.81 7.82
C ILE A 69 -9.97 -3.70 9.01
N PRO A 70 -10.49 -3.21 10.16
CA PRO A 70 -10.80 -4.06 11.30
C PRO A 70 -11.73 -5.24 10.98
N LYS A 71 -12.77 -5.04 10.15
CA LYS A 71 -13.68 -6.12 9.75
C LYS A 71 -13.02 -7.15 8.84
N MET A 72 -12.21 -6.70 7.89
CA MET A 72 -11.40 -7.60 7.07
C MET A 72 -10.45 -8.46 7.95
N LEU A 73 -9.86 -7.86 8.98
CA LEU A 73 -8.95 -8.56 9.89
C LEU A 73 -9.67 -9.56 10.81
N GLU A 74 -10.89 -9.26 11.25
CA GLU A 74 -11.72 -10.24 11.97
C GLU A 74 -11.95 -11.47 11.09
N GLN A 75 -12.29 -11.27 9.81
CA GLN A 75 -12.45 -12.36 8.85
C GLN A 75 -11.15 -13.15 8.67
N TYR A 76 -10.01 -12.46 8.50
CA TYR A 76 -8.72 -13.14 8.35
C TYR A 76 -8.32 -13.91 9.60
N LYS A 77 -8.66 -13.43 10.80
CA LYS A 77 -8.42 -14.15 12.06
C LYS A 77 -9.26 -15.43 12.15
N ILE A 78 -10.51 -15.38 11.69
CA ILE A 78 -11.38 -16.56 11.61
C ILE A 78 -10.79 -17.59 10.65
N TRP A 79 -10.37 -17.18 9.45
CA TRP A 79 -9.73 -18.09 8.49
C TRP A 79 -8.39 -18.63 9.00
N TYR A 80 -7.57 -17.79 9.61
CA TYR A 80 -6.23 -18.19 10.08
C TYR A 80 -6.29 -19.11 11.31
N ASN A 81 -7.31 -18.97 12.15
CA ASN A 81 -7.46 -19.78 13.34
C ASN A 81 -8.96 -20.03 13.58
N PRO A 82 -9.56 -20.97 12.81
CA PRO A 82 -10.99 -21.26 12.89
C PRO A 82 -11.24 -22.07 14.17
N LYS A 83 -11.30 -21.39 15.32
CA LYS A 83 -11.62 -22.03 16.60
C LYS A 83 -13.11 -21.92 16.88
N PRO A 84 -13.73 -23.06 17.20
CA PRO A 84 -14.66 -23.07 18.33
C PRO A 84 -14.18 -23.97 19.49
N ASN A 85 -13.39 -25.02 19.22
CA ASN A 85 -13.05 -26.04 20.22
C ASN A 85 -11.54 -26.39 20.20
N HIS A 86 -10.92 -26.50 21.38
CA HIS A 86 -9.47 -26.74 21.55
C HIS A 86 -9.05 -28.18 21.23
N GLU A 87 -9.99 -29.10 21.10
CA GLU A 87 -9.76 -30.53 20.85
C GLU A 87 -9.68 -30.87 19.36
N ILE A 88 -10.15 -29.97 18.47
CA ILE A 88 -10.15 -30.20 17.02
C ILE A 88 -9.06 -29.34 16.40
N LEU A 89 -8.05 -30.00 15.83
CA LEU A 89 -7.03 -29.35 15.01
C LEU A 89 -7.64 -28.93 13.67
N VAL A 90 -8.12 -27.69 13.59
CA VAL A 90 -8.54 -27.08 12.32
C VAL A 90 -7.33 -26.41 11.67
N ARG A 91 -7.03 -26.76 10.42
CA ARG A 91 -5.96 -26.10 9.67
C ARG A 91 -6.37 -24.66 9.33
N PRO A 92 -5.44 -23.68 9.41
CA PRO A 92 -5.67 -22.35 8.88
C PRO A 92 -6.09 -22.40 7.41
N ASP A 93 -7.14 -21.66 7.05
CA ASP A 93 -7.54 -21.41 5.68
C ASP A 93 -6.69 -20.29 5.08
N ILE A 94 -5.43 -20.64 4.78
CA ILE A 94 -4.46 -19.73 4.16
C ILE A 94 -4.90 -19.34 2.74
N ASP A 95 -5.55 -20.26 2.03
CA ASP A 95 -6.02 -20.05 0.67
C ASP A 95 -7.00 -18.89 0.59
N SER A 96 -7.99 -18.83 1.48
CA SER A 96 -8.96 -17.72 1.52
C SER A 96 -8.28 -16.37 1.81
N ILE A 97 -7.29 -16.34 2.72
CA ILE A 97 -6.53 -15.13 3.01
C ILE A 97 -5.72 -14.70 1.79
N CYS A 98 -5.01 -15.62 1.15
CA CYS A 98 -4.21 -15.32 -0.04
C CYS A 98 -5.08 -14.89 -1.21
N ARG A 99 -6.24 -15.51 -1.46
CA ARG A 99 -7.20 -15.07 -2.50
C ARG A 99 -7.71 -13.66 -2.23
N SER A 100 -8.04 -13.32 -0.99
CA SER A 100 -8.44 -11.95 -0.63
C SER A 100 -7.30 -10.94 -0.87
N LEU A 101 -6.07 -11.33 -0.58
CA LEU A 101 -4.90 -10.49 -0.85
C LEU A 101 -4.53 -10.43 -2.34
N ASP A 102 -4.84 -11.46 -3.12
CA ASP A 102 -4.70 -11.47 -4.58
C ASP A 102 -5.71 -10.50 -5.21
N LEU A 103 -6.95 -10.47 -4.73
CA LEU A 103 -7.93 -9.44 -5.09
C LEU A 103 -7.44 -8.03 -4.74
N PHE A 104 -6.74 -7.87 -3.61
CA PHE A 104 -6.10 -6.59 -3.29
C PHE A 104 -5.00 -6.24 -4.30
N VAL A 105 -4.19 -7.20 -4.73
CA VAL A 105 -3.17 -6.99 -5.78
C VAL A 105 -3.81 -6.59 -7.11
N GLY A 106 -4.88 -7.28 -7.52
CA GLY A 106 -5.66 -6.94 -8.71
C GLY A 106 -6.27 -5.53 -8.62
N PHE A 107 -6.87 -5.19 -7.48
CA PHE A 107 -7.40 -3.86 -7.20
C PHE A 107 -6.33 -2.76 -7.38
N LEU A 108 -5.10 -2.99 -6.93
CA LEU A 108 -4.02 -2.01 -7.13
C LEU A 108 -3.54 -1.92 -8.59
N ASP A 109 -3.75 -2.96 -9.40
CA ASP A 109 -3.38 -3.01 -10.81
C ASP A 109 -4.48 -2.46 -11.75
N GLU A 110 -5.58 -1.98 -11.20
CA GLU A 110 -6.69 -1.39 -11.94
C GLU A 110 -6.80 0.12 -11.71
N GLU A 111 -7.34 0.83 -12.69
CA GLU A 111 -7.73 2.24 -12.57
C GLU A 111 -9.18 2.29 -12.06
N HIS A 112 -9.44 3.06 -11.00
CA HIS A 112 -10.76 3.15 -10.38
C HIS A 112 -11.24 4.61 -10.39
N GLU A 113 -11.94 4.97 -11.47
CA GLU A 113 -12.46 6.32 -11.71
C GLU A 113 -13.63 6.68 -10.78
N ASP A 114 -14.25 5.70 -10.14
CA ASP A 114 -15.36 5.85 -9.20
C ASP A 114 -14.89 6.09 -7.75
N ILE A 115 -13.61 5.80 -7.44
CA ILE A 115 -13.07 5.90 -6.09
C ILE A 115 -12.35 7.23 -5.89
N VAL A 116 -13.06 8.20 -5.30
CA VAL A 116 -12.48 9.48 -4.86
C VAL A 116 -11.62 9.27 -3.60
N ILE A 117 -10.32 9.53 -3.69
CA ILE A 117 -9.37 9.46 -2.57
C ILE A 117 -9.38 10.76 -1.76
N SER A 118 -9.39 11.90 -2.44
CA SER A 118 -9.30 13.21 -1.81
C SER A 118 -9.93 14.29 -2.66
N ILE A 119 -10.49 15.30 -1.99
CA ILE A 119 -11.01 16.51 -2.63
C ILE A 119 -10.12 17.66 -2.19
N ASN A 120 -9.57 18.40 -3.15
CA ASN A 120 -8.80 19.59 -2.86
C ASN A 120 -9.70 20.67 -2.27
N LYS A 121 -9.44 21.09 -1.03
CA LYS A 121 -10.28 22.06 -0.31
C LYS A 121 -10.33 23.45 -0.95
N PHE A 122 -9.33 23.79 -1.76
CA PHE A 122 -9.20 25.11 -2.38
C PHE A 122 -9.78 25.14 -3.79
N THR A 123 -9.60 24.08 -4.57
CA THR A 123 -10.04 24.02 -5.97
C THR A 123 -11.30 23.19 -6.18
N GLY A 124 -11.75 22.43 -5.17
CA GLY A 124 -12.85 21.48 -5.29
C GLY A 124 -12.52 20.26 -6.15
N THR A 125 -11.29 20.15 -6.66
CA THR A 125 -10.91 19.09 -7.62
C THR A 125 -10.79 17.75 -6.91
N GLU A 126 -11.51 16.76 -7.44
CA GLU A 126 -11.46 15.38 -6.98
C GLU A 126 -10.22 14.67 -7.52
N THR A 127 -9.61 13.85 -6.68
CA THR A 127 -8.52 12.95 -7.07
C THR A 127 -8.99 11.52 -6.92
N TYR A 128 -8.99 10.79 -8.03
CA TYR A 128 -9.44 9.41 -8.12
C TYR A 128 -8.30 8.41 -7.87
N PHE A 129 -8.66 7.16 -7.62
CA PHE A 129 -7.71 6.09 -7.39
C PHE A 129 -7.07 5.60 -8.68
N LYS A 130 -5.77 5.87 -8.80
CA LYS A 130 -4.97 5.47 -9.97
C LYS A 130 -4.36 4.09 -9.83
N LYS A 131 -4.20 3.38 -10.94
CA LYS A 131 -3.41 2.17 -11.06
C LYS A 131 -2.00 2.38 -10.52
N LYS A 132 -1.48 1.37 -9.81
CA LYS A 132 -0.13 1.39 -9.23
C LYS A 132 0.85 0.65 -10.13
N SER A 133 2.12 1.06 -10.08
CA SER A 133 3.17 0.32 -10.79
C SER A 133 3.40 -1.05 -10.14
N PRO A 134 3.82 -2.09 -10.89
CA PRO A 134 4.13 -3.40 -10.32
C PRO A 134 5.06 -3.35 -9.10
N LYS A 135 6.08 -2.48 -9.15
CA LYS A 135 7.01 -2.27 -8.04
C LYS A 135 6.33 -1.68 -6.80
N THR A 136 5.40 -0.75 -6.99
CA THR A 136 4.61 -0.17 -5.90
C THR A 136 3.66 -1.20 -5.30
N ILE A 137 3.05 -2.04 -6.12
CA ILE A 137 2.13 -3.11 -5.70
C ILE A 137 2.86 -4.11 -4.79
N GLN A 138 4.02 -4.61 -5.24
CA GLN A 138 4.87 -5.50 -4.43
C GLN A 138 5.28 -4.86 -3.10
N LEU A 139 5.61 -3.56 -3.12
CA LEU A 139 5.98 -2.81 -1.93
C LEU A 139 4.80 -2.71 -0.95
N TYR A 140 3.61 -2.37 -1.43
CA TYR A 140 2.41 -2.26 -0.61
C TYR A 140 2.03 -3.61 -0.01
N PHE A 141 2.01 -4.66 -0.84
CA PHE A 141 1.77 -6.02 -0.39
C PHE A 141 2.75 -6.45 0.71
N SER A 142 4.04 -6.13 0.56
CA SER A 142 5.07 -6.45 1.55
C SER A 142 4.80 -5.79 2.91
N TRP A 143 4.33 -4.53 2.90
CA TRP A 143 3.93 -3.84 4.13
C TRP A 143 2.67 -4.44 4.75
N ILE A 144 1.67 -4.82 3.96
CA ILE A 144 0.47 -5.49 4.45
C ILE A 144 0.81 -6.86 5.05
N LYS A 145 1.62 -7.68 4.36
CA LYS A 145 2.12 -8.96 4.91
C LYS A 145 2.87 -8.77 6.23
N LEU A 146 3.70 -7.73 6.34
CA LEU A 146 4.42 -7.40 7.58
C LEU A 146 3.47 -6.95 8.69
N TYR A 147 2.45 -6.15 8.35
CA TYR A 147 1.41 -5.68 9.27
C TYR A 147 0.60 -6.87 9.84
N LEU A 148 0.09 -7.74 8.97
CA LEU A 148 -0.64 -8.96 9.35
C LEU A 148 0.17 -9.83 10.32
N ARG A 149 1.47 -10.03 10.04
CA ARG A 149 2.37 -10.79 10.91
C ARG A 149 2.63 -10.09 12.25
N SER A 150 2.94 -8.80 12.21
CA SER A 150 3.49 -8.09 13.38
C SER A 150 2.41 -7.64 14.37
N VAL A 151 1.23 -7.30 13.86
CA VAL A 151 0.13 -6.74 14.66
C VAL A 151 -0.92 -7.81 14.96
N HIS A 152 -1.25 -8.66 13.99
CA HIS A 152 -2.35 -9.63 14.11
C HIS A 152 -1.91 -11.08 14.23
N GLY A 153 -0.59 -11.35 14.17
CA GLY A 153 -0.05 -12.70 14.31
C GLY A 153 -0.33 -13.64 13.13
N ILE A 154 -0.89 -13.13 12.03
CA ILE A 154 -1.23 -13.90 10.83
C ILE A 154 0.06 -14.04 10.00
N LYS A 155 0.61 -15.27 9.97
CA LYS A 155 1.87 -15.55 9.26
C LYS A 155 1.56 -16.27 7.95
N LEU A 156 1.77 -15.56 6.84
CA LEU A 156 1.76 -16.17 5.50
C LEU A 156 3.17 -16.64 5.14
N ALA A 157 3.31 -17.88 4.66
CA ALA A 157 4.60 -18.38 4.18
C ALA A 157 5.01 -17.66 2.89
N SER A 158 6.24 -17.88 2.43
CA SER A 158 6.67 -17.28 1.16
C SER A 158 6.19 -18.10 -0.03
N GLU A 159 6.03 -19.40 0.19
CA GLU A 159 5.56 -20.42 -0.73
C GLU A 159 4.08 -20.17 -1.05
N ASP A 160 3.22 -20.05 -0.03
CA ASP A 160 1.80 -19.71 -0.19
C ASP A 160 1.61 -18.43 -1.03
N VAL A 161 2.42 -17.40 -0.78
CA VAL A 161 2.35 -16.13 -1.52
C VAL A 161 2.78 -16.30 -2.98
N LYS A 162 3.78 -17.14 -3.26
CA LYS A 162 4.22 -17.39 -4.64
C LYS A 162 3.20 -18.19 -5.43
N ASP A 163 2.54 -19.15 -4.77
CA ASP A 163 1.65 -20.10 -5.43
C ASP A 163 0.23 -19.53 -5.60
N LEU A 164 -0.21 -18.65 -4.69
CA LEU A 164 -1.60 -18.18 -4.62
C LEU A 164 -1.81 -16.72 -4.99
N ILE A 165 -0.74 -15.92 -5.19
CA ILE A 165 -0.84 -14.49 -5.48
C ILE A 165 -0.12 -14.14 -6.78
N THR A 166 -0.85 -13.49 -7.69
CA THR A 166 -0.37 -13.12 -9.02
C THR A 166 -0.01 -11.64 -9.05
N PHE A 167 1.30 -11.34 -8.99
CA PHE A 167 1.78 -9.97 -9.17
C PHE A 167 1.87 -9.58 -10.65
N PRO A 168 1.51 -8.34 -11.03
CA PRO A 168 1.63 -7.88 -12.40
C PRO A 168 3.09 -7.79 -12.84
N ASN A 169 3.34 -8.06 -14.13
CA ASN A 169 4.68 -8.03 -14.69
C ASN A 169 5.12 -6.60 -15.02
N GLN A 170 6.40 -6.30 -14.78
CA GLN A 170 6.99 -5.04 -15.23
C GLN A 170 7.36 -5.14 -16.72
N ILE A 171 6.62 -4.42 -17.56
CA ILE A 171 7.00 -4.25 -18.97
C ILE A 171 8.28 -3.42 -19.02
N LYS A 172 9.35 -4.02 -19.56
CA LYS A 172 10.61 -3.32 -19.82
C LYS A 172 10.54 -2.75 -21.23
N TYR A 173 10.31 -1.44 -21.34
CA TYR A 173 10.46 -0.76 -22.62
C TYR A 173 11.95 -0.74 -23.00
N GLN A 174 12.25 -1.15 -24.23
CA GLN A 174 13.58 -0.98 -24.80
C GLN A 174 13.86 0.52 -24.90
N ARG A 175 15.01 0.95 -24.41
CA ARG A 175 15.43 2.35 -24.56
C ARG A 175 15.92 2.53 -25.99
N ASP A 176 15.39 3.53 -26.68
CA ASP A 176 15.95 3.95 -27.96
C ASP A 176 17.32 4.59 -27.73
N ALA A 177 18.28 4.23 -28.59
CA ALA A 177 19.57 4.89 -28.58
C ALA A 177 19.39 6.36 -29.00
N LEU A 178 20.09 7.28 -28.32
CA LEU A 178 20.13 8.67 -28.74
C LEU A 178 20.70 8.75 -30.16
N THR A 179 19.99 9.40 -31.05
CA THR A 179 20.49 9.66 -32.40
C THR A 179 21.67 10.65 -32.35
N LEU A 180 22.58 10.56 -33.31
CA LEU A 180 23.71 11.50 -33.42
C LEU A 180 23.24 12.97 -33.45
N LYS A 181 22.09 13.25 -34.07
CA LYS A 181 21.49 14.59 -34.13
C LYS A 181 21.06 15.10 -32.76
N GLN A 182 20.41 14.24 -31.96
CA GLN A 182 20.02 14.57 -30.58
C GLN A 182 21.25 14.78 -29.70
N LEU A 183 22.27 13.92 -29.84
CA LEU A 183 23.56 14.08 -29.16
C LEU A 183 24.24 15.41 -29.50
N LYS A 184 24.33 15.77 -30.78
CA LYS A 184 24.88 17.05 -31.22
C LYS A 184 24.12 18.24 -30.63
N ALA A 185 22.77 18.18 -30.61
CA ALA A 185 21.92 19.23 -30.03
C ALA A 185 22.08 19.37 -28.51
N ILE A 186 22.27 18.27 -27.79
CA ILE A 186 22.57 18.28 -26.35
C ILE A 186 23.93 18.92 -26.10
N MET A 187 24.95 18.52 -26.89
CA MET A 187 26.32 19.01 -26.75
C MET A 187 26.46 20.48 -27.13
N SER A 188 25.74 20.97 -28.14
CA SER A 188 25.78 22.39 -28.53
C SER A 188 25.17 23.32 -27.47
N ASN A 189 24.26 22.82 -26.63
CA ASN A 189 23.71 23.56 -25.49
C ASN A 189 24.51 23.35 -24.19
N ALA A 190 25.54 22.50 -24.20
CA ALA A 190 26.37 22.24 -23.02
C ALA A 190 27.41 23.35 -22.80
N SER A 191 27.79 23.56 -21.53
CA SER A 191 28.84 24.52 -21.18
C SER A 191 30.18 24.17 -21.86
N PRO A 192 31.05 25.15 -22.17
CA PRO A 192 32.32 24.90 -22.88
C PRO A 192 33.20 23.84 -22.20
N GLN A 193 33.24 23.81 -20.86
CA GLN A 193 33.98 22.80 -20.09
C GLN A 193 33.46 21.37 -20.27
N ARG A 194 32.15 21.18 -20.53
CA ARG A 194 31.55 19.85 -20.78
C ARG A 194 31.62 19.43 -22.25
N ARG A 195 31.91 20.35 -23.17
CA ARG A 195 32.11 20.07 -24.61
C ARG A 195 33.53 19.56 -24.94
N ALA A 196 34.50 19.81 -24.06
CA ALA A 196 35.91 19.49 -24.25
C ALA A 196 36.37 18.15 -23.64
N LEU A 197 35.47 17.46 -22.91
CA LEU A 197 35.63 16.08 -22.42
C LEU A 197 34.99 15.10 -23.41
#